data_AF-A0AAX3JAW2-F1
#
_entry.id   AF-A0AAX3JAW2-F1
#
_cell.length_a   1.000
_cell.length_b   1.000
_cell.length_c   1.000
_cell.angle_alpha   90.00
_cell.angle_beta   90.00
_cell.angle_gamma   90.00
#
_symmetry.space_group_name_H-M   'P 1'
#
loop_
_entity.id
_entity.type
_entity.pdbx_description
1 polymer ?
#
loop_
_entity_poly.entity_id
_entity_poly.type
_entity_poly.pdbx_seq_one_letter_code
_entity_poly.pdbx_strand_id
1 'polypeptide(L)'
;MMSLLSFGADGWGRLILSATLTTVLLSFAALLVGAVVGSGVAAAKLSPHRAVRWMGEGYSVIFRGIPELLVIYLFYFGGSGLIT
;
A
#
# COMPACT_ATOMS: atom_id res chain seq x y z
N MET A 1 -32.95 -8.55 4.66
CA MET A 1 -31.80 -8.23 3.81
C MET A 1 -31.71 -6.73 3.52
N MET A 2 -32.71 -6.10 2.88
CA MET A 2 -32.69 -4.65 2.58
C MET A 2 -32.57 -3.73 3.80
N SER A 3 -33.04 -4.16 4.98
CA SER A 3 -32.87 -3.42 6.24
C SER A 3 -31.40 -3.26 6.66
N LEU A 4 -30.54 -4.24 6.32
CA LEU A 4 -29.11 -4.20 6.64
C LEU A 4 -28.36 -3.15 5.83
N LEU A 5 -28.84 -2.82 4.63
CA LEU A 5 -28.26 -1.76 3.78
C LEU A 5 -28.81 -0.38 4.11
N SER A 6 -29.79 -0.28 5.03
CA SER A 6 -30.36 1.00 5.43
C SER A 6 -29.33 1.87 6.16
N PHE A 7 -29.58 3.18 6.21
CA PHE A 7 -28.78 4.15 6.98
C PHE A 7 -29.36 4.39 8.39
N GLY A 8 -30.28 3.53 8.84
CA GLY A 8 -30.87 3.55 10.18
C GLY A 8 -29.91 3.02 11.25
N ALA A 9 -30.36 3.01 12.51
CA ALA A 9 -29.53 2.60 13.66
C ALA A 9 -29.01 1.15 13.57
N ASP A 10 -29.80 0.24 12.98
CA ASP A 10 -29.45 -1.17 12.83
C ASP A 10 -28.88 -1.52 11.44
N GLY A 11 -28.60 -0.50 10.62
CA GLY A 11 -28.15 -0.65 9.23
C GLY A 11 -26.67 -0.34 9.02
N TRP A 12 -26.00 -1.14 8.18
CA TRP A 12 -24.59 -1.03 7.85
C TRP A 12 -24.28 0.02 6.77
N GLY A 13 -25.31 0.66 6.18
CA GLY A 13 -25.14 1.55 5.03
C GLY A 13 -24.13 2.67 5.27
N ARG A 14 -24.14 3.28 6.47
CA ARG A 14 -23.16 4.32 6.86
C ARG A 14 -21.74 3.76 6.94
N LEU A 15 -21.59 2.57 7.52
CA LEU A 15 -20.29 1.92 7.73
C LEU A 15 -19.67 1.48 6.40
N ILE A 16 -20.47 0.93 5.50
CA ILE A 16 -20.06 0.57 4.13
C ILE A 16 -19.65 1.82 3.36
N LEU A 17 -20.42 2.91 3.45
CA LEU A 17 -20.07 4.17 2.81
C LEU A 17 -18.74 4.73 3.34
N SER A 18 -18.54 4.73 4.67
CA SER A 18 -17.28 5.18 5.26
C SER A 18 -16.11 4.28 4.87
N ALA A 19 -16.28 2.95 4.88
CA ALA A 19 -15.24 2.00 4.49
C ALA A 19 -14.86 2.19 3.01
N THR A 20 -15.87 2.38 2.14
CA THR A 20 -15.65 2.67 0.72
C THR A 20 -14.84 3.95 0.54
N LEU A 21 -15.21 5.01 1.24
CA LEU A 21 -14.50 6.30 1.19
C LEU A 21 -13.05 6.17 1.68
N THR A 22 -12.82 5.42 2.75
CA THR A 22 -11.47 5.10 3.23
C THR A 22 -10.65 4.34 2.18
N THR A 23 -11.22 3.31 1.54
CA THR A 23 -10.54 2.57 0.47
C THR A 23 -10.16 3.47 -0.70
N VAL A 24 -11.05 4.38 -1.12
CA VAL A 24 -10.78 5.34 -2.19
C VAL A 24 -9.65 6.29 -1.81
N LEU A 25 -9.73 6.92 -0.63
CA LEU A 25 -8.69 7.82 -0.13
C LEU A 25 -7.33 7.12 0.01
N LEU A 26 -7.33 5.91 0.57
CA LEU A 26 -6.12 5.10 0.72
C LEU A 26 -5.51 4.74 -0.64
N SER A 27 -6.35 4.40 -1.61
CA SER A 27 -5.90 4.08 -2.98
C SER A 27 -5.23 5.28 -3.65
N PHE A 28 -5.81 6.48 -3.52
CA PHE A 28 -5.19 7.71 -4.03
C PHE A 28 -3.89 8.05 -3.32
N ALA A 29 -3.84 7.93 -1.98
CA ALA A 29 -2.62 8.15 -1.22
C ALA A 29 -1.51 7.16 -1.63
N ALA A 30 -1.83 5.87 -1.74
CA ALA A 30 -0.92 4.83 -2.18
C ALA A 30 -0.43 5.06 -3.61
N LEU A 31 -1.30 5.50 -4.53
CA LEU A 31 -0.94 5.85 -5.90
C LEU A 31 0.07 7.00 -5.94
N LEU A 32 -0.19 8.08 -5.19
CA LEU A 32 0.70 9.25 -5.15
C LEU A 32 2.07 8.89 -4.59
N VAL A 33 2.11 8.20 -3.44
CA VAL A 33 3.36 7.73 -2.82
C VAL A 33 4.08 6.76 -3.76
N GLY A 34 3.37 5.80 -4.33
CA GLY A 34 3.90 4.82 -5.28
C GLY A 34 4.45 5.47 -6.54
N ALA A 35 3.83 6.54 -7.05
CA ALA A 35 4.32 7.27 -8.21
C ALA A 35 5.62 8.02 -7.91
N VAL A 36 5.70 8.68 -6.75
CA VAL A 36 6.92 9.40 -6.33
C VAL A 36 8.07 8.42 -6.08
N VAL A 37 7.85 7.38 -5.29
CA VAL A 37 8.88 6.38 -4.98
C VAL A 37 9.23 5.58 -6.24
N GLY A 38 8.23 5.14 -6.99
CA GLY A 38 8.40 4.36 -8.22
C GLY A 38 9.15 5.12 -9.31
N SER A 39 8.91 6.41 -9.48
CA SER A 39 9.67 7.26 -10.41
C SER A 39 11.13 7.41 -9.97
N GLY A 40 11.40 7.57 -8.67
CA GLY A 40 12.77 7.57 -8.13
C GLY A 40 13.52 6.26 -8.39
N VAL A 41 12.85 5.12 -8.16
CA VAL A 41 13.41 3.80 -8.45
C VAL A 41 13.64 3.61 -9.96
N ALA A 42 12.71 4.05 -10.80
CA ALA A 42 12.88 4.00 -12.26
C ALA A 42 14.08 4.84 -12.72
N ALA A 43 14.23 6.05 -12.18
CA ALA A 43 15.40 6.90 -12.44
C ALA A 43 16.71 6.23 -11.99
N ALA A 44 16.72 5.58 -10.83
CA ALA A 44 17.88 4.83 -10.35
C ALA A 44 18.26 3.68 -11.30
N LYS A 45 17.26 2.95 -11.82
CA LYS A 45 17.47 1.85 -12.78
C LYS A 45 18.02 2.33 -14.13
N LEU A 46 17.64 3.54 -14.57
CA LEU A 46 18.13 4.15 -15.81
C LEU A 46 19.50 4.82 -15.66
N SER A 47 20.03 4.93 -14.44
CA SER A 47 21.31 5.57 -14.19
C SER A 47 22.47 4.85 -14.90
N PRO A 48 23.45 5.60 -15.46
CA PRO A 48 24.68 5.01 -15.99
C PRO A 48 25.57 4.43 -14.87
N HIS A 49 25.35 4.80 -13.61
CA HIS A 49 26.16 4.35 -12.50
C HIS A 49 25.74 2.95 -12.04
N ARG A 50 26.63 1.95 -12.19
CA ARG A 50 26.34 0.53 -11.91
C ARG A 50 25.77 0.30 -10.50
N ALA A 51 26.30 0.99 -9.48
CA ALA A 51 25.82 0.85 -8.11
C ALA A 51 24.36 1.33 -7.93
N VAL A 52 24.02 2.49 -8.50
CA VAL A 52 22.67 3.08 -8.38
C VAL A 52 21.65 2.23 -9.11
N ARG A 53 22.01 1.73 -10.29
CA ARG A 53 21.19 0.78 -11.05
C ARG A 53 20.95 -0.51 -10.26
N TRP A 54 21.98 -1.08 -9.63
CA TRP A 54 21.85 -2.26 -8.79
C TRP A 54 20.90 -2.06 -7.60
N MET A 55 20.96 -0.89 -6.94
CA MET A 55 20.01 -0.58 -5.87
C MET A 55 18.56 -0.53 -6.38
N GLY A 56 18.32 0.09 -7.53
CA GLY A 56 16.97 0.15 -8.12
C GLY A 56 16.44 -1.23 -8.56
N GLU A 57 17.30 -2.09 -9.10
CA GLU A 57 16.96 -3.48 -9.41
C GLU A 57 16.67 -4.28 -8.13
N GLY A 58 17.54 -4.18 -7.12
CA GLY A 58 17.37 -4.86 -5.84
C GLY A 58 16.06 -4.50 -5.14
N TYR A 59 15.71 -3.22 -5.09
CA TYR A 59 14.41 -2.76 -4.61
C TYR A 59 13.26 -3.42 -5.37
N SER A 60 13.32 -3.41 -6.71
CA SER A 60 12.27 -3.99 -7.55
C SER A 60 12.13 -5.50 -7.31
N VAL A 61 13.24 -6.22 -7.14
CA VAL A 61 13.23 -7.68 -6.90
C VAL A 61 12.63 -8.01 -5.55
N ILE A 62 12.99 -7.30 -4.48
CA ILE A 62 12.46 -7.56 -3.14
C ILE A 62 10.95 -7.30 -3.11
N PHE A 63 10.52 -6.10 -3.49
CA PHE A 63 9.13 -5.70 -3.33
C PHE A 63 8.18 -6.32 -4.35
N ARG A 64 8.66 -6.75 -5.54
CA ARG A 64 7.84 -7.48 -6.51
C ARG A 64 7.95 -9.00 -6.39
N GLY A 65 9.02 -9.50 -5.76
CA GLY A 65 9.22 -10.92 -5.51
C GLY A 65 8.50 -11.44 -4.26
N ILE A 66 8.22 -10.54 -3.30
CA ILE A 66 7.49 -10.88 -2.08
C ILE A 66 5.97 -10.67 -2.31
N PRO A 67 5.11 -11.65 -1.98
CA PRO A 67 3.66 -11.48 -1.95
C PRO A 67 3.22 -10.25 -1.13
N GLU A 68 2.28 -9.47 -1.65
CA GLU A 68 1.82 -8.23 -1.00
C GLU A 68 1.32 -8.45 0.44
N LEU A 69 0.64 -9.58 0.68
CA LEU A 69 0.15 -9.95 2.01
C LEU A 69 1.29 -10.13 3.01
N LEU A 70 2.43 -10.69 2.59
CA LEU A 70 3.60 -10.84 3.46
C LEU A 70 4.23 -9.49 3.77
N VAL A 71 4.23 -8.55 2.82
CA VAL A 71 4.69 -7.18 3.06
C VAL A 71 3.79 -6.50 4.09
N ILE A 72 2.47 -6.60 3.94
CA ILE A 72 1.49 -6.08 4.91
C ILE A 72 1.75 -6.69 6.29
N TYR A 73 1.93 -8.01 6.39
CA TYR A 73 2.22 -8.67 7.66
C TYR A 73 3.55 -8.26 8.27
N LEU A 74 4.60 -8.07 7.47
CA LEU A 74 5.89 -7.59 7.96
C LEU A 74 5.75 -6.21 8.62
N PHE A 75 5.03 -5.28 8.00
CA PHE A 75 4.83 -3.95 8.58
C PHE A 75 3.88 -3.98 9.78
N TYR A 76 2.82 -4.79 9.73
CA TYR A 76 1.84 -4.89 10.81
C TYR A 76 2.42 -5.57 12.06
N PHE A 77 3.05 -6.74 11.91
CA PHE A 77 3.57 -7.54 13.03
C PHE A 77 5.05 -7.29 13.33
N GLY A 78 5.88 -7.09 12.30
CA GLY A 78 7.32 -6.85 12.47
C GLY A 78 7.63 -5.48 13.05
N GLY A 79 6.81 -4.46 12.74
CA GLY A 79 6.94 -3.12 13.32
C GLY A 79 6.62 -3.10 14.81
N SER A 80 5.56 -3.79 15.26
CA SER A 80 5.17 -3.82 16.67
C SER A 80 6.22 -4.43 17.59
N GLY A 81 7.00 -5.40 17.10
CA GLY A 81 8.06 -6.06 17.87
C GLY A 81 9.37 -5.28 17.97
N LEU A 82 9.54 -4.20 17.20
CA LEU A 82 10.74 -3.34 17.24
C LEU A 82 10.64 -2.18 18.24
N ILE A 83 9.43 -1.84 18.67
CA ILE A 83 9.12 -0.65 19.50
C ILE A 83 8.72 -1.05 20.93
N THR A 84 8.64 -2.37 21.23
CA THR A 84 8.43 -2.92 22.57
C THR A 84 9.70 -3.59 23.05
#